data_AF-A0A1X7VFU6-F1
#
_entry.id   AF-A0A1X7VFU6-F1
#
_cell.length_a   1.000
_cell.length_b   1.000
_cell.length_c   1.000
_cell.angle_alpha   90.00
_cell.angle_beta   90.00
_cell.angle_gamma   90.00
#
_symmetry.space_group_name_H-M   'P 1'
#
loop_
_entity.id
_entity.type
_entity.pdbx_description
1 polymer ?
#
loop_
_entity_poly.entity_id
_entity_poly.type
_entity_poly.pdbx_seq_one_letter_code
_entity_poly.pdbx_strand_id
1 'polypeptide(L)'
;MAVHLERRGILRASVNIVRVLIGVSLVLLSGVLSESGGILNRCRGGFANLSSISYWPRHDISRELFSLLTGLLVFVVGGLHLRAGLLVWLLTQWSLFVGWGSYMNVGSSETDTNSRSGIFDWLLGRQEEHWDYTQRVLREYSGMSLRGLIWTAPQGYALQQLGFGWQYSLSGSLMGPVYFVGSRTGIGDNDGNSTRHGENDFFDSTTAYSEYVWGTLVWFFLIVSCLTQLVHSVRVWVYNRSNPLTPNNPVNPQSRYNARLYASLNVFPCEVIYNIIFAVLWALFASSIIFYSLINQSDIRNKAQTFFGLTVSTLSLTFFIGWRWGSCYHGLKQRREATSDASNLVQVTPVTRRQQQHLYRAANDLERGGGGGEQETDPLLPWPYSHPDKAYANRRSPVPCDSLPLSSTNSAYSPVLFSSRTAVNNRQRVRRRSGRYSRFSLSCIMAWAFLEKWVWLDFFAISRHLIGFVSLAATAVTLVTTSIAFVWDIESPRFRTNISCYD
;
A
#
# COMPACT_ATOMS: atom_id res chain seq x y z
N MET A 1 38.85 21.14 -22.39
CA MET A 1 38.21 19.81 -22.21
C MET A 1 38.22 19.35 -20.75
N ALA A 2 39.32 19.53 -20.00
CA ALA A 2 39.41 19.24 -18.57
C ALA A 2 38.40 20.03 -17.69
N VAL A 3 38.24 21.35 -17.92
CA VAL A 3 37.28 22.21 -17.18
C VAL A 3 35.82 21.73 -17.31
N HIS A 4 35.46 21.08 -18.42
CA HIS A 4 34.11 20.57 -18.63
C HIS A 4 33.88 19.20 -17.95
N LEU A 5 34.94 18.41 -17.74
CA LEU A 5 34.89 17.17 -16.97
C LEU A 5 34.82 17.46 -15.47
N GLU A 6 35.52 18.49 -15.01
CA GLU A 6 35.53 18.93 -13.61
C GLU A 6 34.17 19.51 -13.18
N ARG A 7 33.58 20.42 -13.97
CA ARG A 7 32.21 20.92 -13.69
C ARG A 7 31.16 19.81 -13.62
N ARG A 8 31.32 18.73 -14.37
CA ARG A 8 30.44 17.55 -14.32
C ARG A 8 30.73 16.64 -13.13
N GLY A 9 31.96 16.58 -12.63
CA GLY A 9 32.29 15.93 -11.36
C GLY A 9 31.63 16.63 -10.18
N ILE A 10 31.75 17.96 -10.14
CA ILE A 10 31.17 18.81 -9.09
C ILE A 10 29.65 18.73 -9.08
N LEU A 11 28.98 18.79 -10.25
CA LEU A 11 27.53 18.64 -10.35
C LEU A 11 27.04 17.27 -9.87
N ARG A 12 27.85 16.21 -10.02
CA ARG A 12 27.51 14.86 -9.54
C ARG A 12 27.67 14.73 -8.03
N ALA A 13 28.76 15.26 -7.49
CA ALA A 13 28.98 15.28 -6.05
C ALA A 13 27.88 16.09 -5.34
N SER A 14 27.53 17.27 -5.86
CA SER A 14 26.46 18.10 -5.28
C SER A 14 25.10 17.42 -5.32
N VAL A 15 24.77 16.74 -6.41
CA VAL A 15 23.53 15.99 -6.55
C VAL A 15 23.46 14.78 -5.59
N ASN A 16 24.58 14.09 -5.36
CA ASN A 16 24.63 13.00 -4.38
C ASN A 16 24.52 13.52 -2.95
N ILE A 17 25.18 14.64 -2.63
CA ILE A 17 25.09 15.31 -1.32
C ILE A 17 23.65 15.73 -1.04
N VAL A 18 22.99 16.42 -1.98
CA VAL A 18 21.59 16.85 -1.83
C VAL A 18 20.67 15.66 -1.55
N ARG A 19 20.92 14.51 -2.16
CA ARG A 19 20.11 13.30 -1.90
C ARG A 19 20.39 12.71 -0.53
N VAL A 20 21.65 12.54 -0.12
CA VAL A 20 21.95 12.07 1.24
C VAL A 20 21.29 12.99 2.28
N LEU A 21 21.34 14.30 2.06
CA LEU A 21 20.66 15.28 2.91
C LEU A 21 19.14 15.07 2.93
N ILE A 22 18.48 14.89 1.79
CA ILE A 22 17.04 14.57 1.75
C ILE A 22 16.74 13.27 2.51
N GLY A 23 17.61 12.26 2.45
CA GLY A 23 17.38 10.98 3.13
C GLY A 23 17.51 11.05 4.62
N VAL A 24 18.57 11.70 5.07
CA VAL A 24 18.74 12.04 6.49
C VAL A 24 17.57 12.90 6.95
N SER A 25 17.15 13.91 6.19
CA SER A 25 15.99 14.74 6.52
C SER A 25 14.69 13.95 6.61
N LEU A 26 14.43 12.99 5.70
CA LEU A 26 13.23 12.15 5.76
C LEU A 26 13.26 11.17 6.94
N VAL A 27 14.42 10.60 7.26
CA VAL A 27 14.57 9.72 8.44
C VAL A 27 14.39 10.52 9.73
N LEU A 28 15.04 11.69 9.84
CA LEU A 28 14.87 12.59 10.99
C LEU A 28 13.44 13.09 11.11
N LEU A 29 12.82 13.50 10.01
CA LEU A 29 11.42 13.91 9.98
C LEU A 29 10.50 12.76 10.38
N SER A 30 10.78 11.53 9.91
CA SER A 30 10.01 10.34 10.31
C SER A 30 10.14 10.09 11.81
N GLY A 31 11.34 10.25 12.37
CA GLY A 31 11.58 10.19 13.81
C GLY A 31 10.76 11.24 14.56
N VAL A 32 10.91 12.53 14.21
CA VAL A 32 10.20 13.63 14.87
C VAL A 32 8.67 13.48 14.77
N LEU A 33 8.15 13.06 13.61
CA LEU A 33 6.73 12.82 13.44
C LEU A 33 6.27 11.61 14.26
N SER A 34 7.04 10.53 14.27
CA SER A 34 6.77 9.35 15.09
C SER A 34 6.71 9.71 16.57
N GLU A 35 7.70 10.45 17.07
CA GLU A 35 7.74 10.98 18.43
C GLU A 35 6.52 11.84 18.76
N SER A 36 6.13 12.71 17.82
CA SER A 36 4.90 13.51 17.95
C SER A 36 3.66 12.63 18.06
N GLY A 37 3.61 11.52 17.31
CA GLY A 37 2.56 10.51 17.41
C GLY A 37 2.50 9.87 18.80
N GLY A 38 3.65 9.55 19.38
CA GLY A 38 3.76 9.08 20.77
C GLY A 38 3.20 10.09 21.77
N ILE A 39 3.65 11.35 21.68
CA ILE A 39 3.19 12.44 22.57
C ILE A 39 1.68 12.62 22.45
N LEU A 40 1.14 12.67 21.23
CA LEU A 40 -0.29 12.84 21.01
C LEU A 40 -1.10 11.64 21.52
N ASN A 41 -0.60 10.41 21.34
CA ASN A 41 -1.24 9.23 21.87
C ASN A 41 -1.25 9.22 23.41
N ARG A 42 -0.19 9.77 24.03
CA ARG A 42 -0.12 9.98 25.47
C ARG A 42 -1.03 11.10 25.97
N CYS A 43 -1.10 12.23 25.25
CA CYS A 43 -2.09 13.30 25.46
C CYS A 43 -3.52 12.74 25.49
N ARG A 44 -3.80 11.81 24.57
CA ARG A 44 -5.08 11.10 24.49
C ARG A 44 -5.33 10.16 25.67
N GLY A 45 -4.29 9.61 26.29
CA GLY A 45 -4.35 8.83 27.53
C GLY A 45 -4.51 9.66 28.81
N GLY A 46 -4.65 10.99 28.70
CA GLY A 46 -4.99 11.86 29.84
C GLY A 46 -3.85 12.77 30.34
N PHE A 47 -2.73 12.86 29.63
CA PHE A 47 -1.54 13.62 30.03
C PHE A 47 -1.75 15.13 30.23
N ALA A 48 -2.67 15.77 29.53
CA ALA A 48 -2.83 17.21 29.70
C ALA A 48 -3.48 17.51 31.06
N ASN A 49 -2.75 18.18 31.97
CA ASN A 49 -3.26 18.78 33.21
C ASN A 49 -4.18 19.97 32.87
N LEU A 50 -5.25 19.66 32.12
CA LEU A 50 -6.38 20.52 31.85
C LEU A 50 -7.38 20.30 32.98
N SER A 51 -6.95 20.43 34.23
CA SER A 51 -7.77 20.26 35.44
C SER A 51 -9.04 21.13 35.41
N SER A 52 -9.03 22.20 34.61
CA SER A 52 -10.17 23.07 34.33
C SER A 52 -11.20 22.50 33.34
N ILE A 53 -10.89 21.43 32.60
CA ILE A 53 -11.75 20.80 31.61
C ILE A 53 -12.17 19.42 32.12
N SER A 54 -13.47 19.13 32.08
CA SER A 54 -13.99 17.82 32.46
C SER A 54 -13.32 16.70 31.64
N TYR A 55 -13.26 15.50 32.22
CA TYR A 55 -12.59 14.32 31.66
C TYR A 55 -12.92 14.09 30.16
N TRP A 56 -14.19 14.19 29.81
CA TRP A 56 -14.67 13.83 28.48
C TRP A 56 -14.26 14.79 27.35
N PRO A 57 -14.49 16.12 27.45
CA PRO A 57 -13.97 17.06 26.44
C PRO A 57 -12.45 16.98 26.26
N ARG A 58 -11.69 16.67 27.32
CA ARG A 58 -10.24 16.46 27.22
C ARG A 58 -9.88 15.30 26.27
N HIS A 59 -10.57 14.17 26.41
CA HIS A 59 -10.37 13.01 25.54
C HIS A 59 -10.89 13.25 24.12
N ASP A 60 -12.00 13.97 23.95
CA ASP A 60 -12.54 14.27 22.62
C ASP A 60 -11.63 15.22 21.82
N ILE A 61 -11.10 16.28 22.45
CA ILE A 61 -10.18 17.25 21.81
C ILE A 61 -8.86 16.58 21.42
N SER A 62 -8.25 15.83 22.34
CA SER A 62 -6.98 15.14 22.07
C SER A 62 -7.12 14.10 20.96
N ARG A 63 -8.27 13.41 20.90
CA ARG A 63 -8.58 12.46 19.83
C ARG A 63 -8.79 13.17 18.48
N GLU A 64 -9.52 14.27 18.46
CA GLU A 64 -9.72 15.06 17.24
C GLU A 64 -8.37 15.57 16.70
N LEU A 65 -7.54 16.13 17.57
CA LEU A 65 -6.20 16.60 17.20
C LEU A 65 -5.34 15.46 16.65
N PHE A 66 -5.30 14.33 17.34
CA PHE A 66 -4.50 13.18 16.92
C PHE A 66 -4.99 12.60 15.59
N SER A 67 -6.30 12.42 15.43
CA SER A 67 -6.89 11.86 14.21
C SER A 67 -6.71 12.81 13.02
N LEU A 68 -6.91 14.12 13.22
CA LEU A 68 -6.71 15.14 12.19
C LEU A 68 -5.25 15.16 11.72
N LEU A 69 -4.30 15.14 12.66
CA LEU A 69 -2.87 15.11 12.33
C LEU A 69 -2.47 13.80 11.64
N THR A 70 -3.05 12.68 12.03
CA THR A 70 -2.83 11.38 11.37
C THR A 70 -3.36 11.41 9.92
N GLY A 71 -4.54 11.99 9.69
CA GLY A 71 -5.09 12.17 8.34
C GLY A 71 -4.29 13.16 7.48
N LEU A 72 -3.84 14.27 8.07
CA LEU A 72 -2.99 15.26 7.41
C LEU A 72 -1.65 14.66 7.02
N LEU A 73 -1.05 13.83 7.88
CA LEU A 73 0.17 13.10 7.60
C LEU A 73 0.01 12.21 6.35
N VAL A 74 -1.06 11.42 6.29
CA VAL A 74 -1.35 10.58 5.12
C VAL A 74 -1.61 11.39 3.87
N PHE A 75 -2.30 12.53 4.00
CA PHE A 75 -2.51 13.45 2.89
C PHE A 75 -1.17 14.00 2.36
N VAL A 76 -0.33 14.56 3.22
CA VAL A 76 0.92 15.22 2.81
C VAL A 76 1.96 14.19 2.36
N VAL A 77 2.29 13.21 3.21
CA VAL A 77 3.36 12.24 2.96
C VAL A 77 2.93 11.21 1.92
N GLY A 78 1.64 10.89 1.85
CA GLY A 78 1.10 9.97 0.85
C GLY A 78 1.09 10.50 -0.57
N GLY A 79 1.40 11.79 -0.80
CA GLY A 79 1.40 12.41 -2.13
C GLY A 79 0.09 13.11 -2.50
N LEU A 80 -0.50 13.85 -1.54
CA LEU A 80 -1.73 14.63 -1.70
C LEU A 80 -2.99 13.79 -1.98
N HIS A 81 -3.04 12.57 -1.44
CA HIS A 81 -4.21 11.69 -1.54
C HIS A 81 -5.31 12.12 -0.55
N LEU A 82 -6.11 13.13 -0.90
CA LEU A 82 -7.17 13.67 -0.03
C LEU A 82 -8.12 12.58 0.50
N ARG A 83 -8.50 11.63 -0.35
CA ARG A 83 -9.38 10.51 0.04
C ARG A 83 -8.76 9.62 1.11
N ALA A 84 -7.46 9.33 0.99
CA ALA A 84 -6.74 8.51 1.97
C ALA A 84 -6.63 9.24 3.31
N GLY A 85 -6.27 10.52 3.28
CA GLY A 85 -6.18 11.36 4.48
C GLY A 85 -7.51 11.50 5.22
N LEU A 86 -8.59 11.82 4.49
CA LEU A 86 -9.94 11.93 5.05
C LEU A 86 -10.39 10.60 5.68
N LEU A 87 -10.16 9.49 4.98
CA LEU A 87 -10.50 8.17 5.48
C LEU A 87 -9.77 7.85 6.79
N VAL A 88 -8.45 8.05 6.82
CA VAL A 88 -7.63 7.76 8.01
C VAL A 88 -8.00 8.67 9.18
N TRP A 89 -8.31 9.95 8.92
CA TRP A 89 -8.83 10.86 9.95
C TRP A 89 -10.12 10.32 10.56
N LEU A 90 -11.15 10.07 9.74
CA LEU A 90 -12.46 9.64 10.21
C LEU A 90 -12.39 8.29 10.93
N LEU A 91 -11.67 7.32 10.36
CA LEU A 91 -11.52 6.01 10.98
C LEU A 91 -10.71 6.08 12.27
N THR A 92 -9.68 6.94 12.36
CA THR A 92 -8.94 7.13 13.61
C THR A 92 -9.82 7.79 14.66
N GLN A 93 -10.59 8.81 14.28
CA GLN A 93 -11.50 9.51 15.18
C GLN A 93 -12.57 8.58 15.75
N TRP A 94 -13.08 7.63 14.97
CA TRP A 94 -14.18 6.76 15.39
C TRP A 94 -13.74 5.44 16.00
N SER A 95 -12.60 4.86 15.58
CA SER A 95 -12.12 3.58 16.13
C SER A 95 -11.40 3.69 17.48
N LEU A 96 -10.90 4.88 17.85
CA LEU A 96 -10.18 5.09 19.12
C LEU A 96 -11.06 5.03 20.38
N PHE A 97 -12.38 4.87 20.24
CA PHE A 97 -13.37 4.85 21.32
C PHE A 97 -13.44 3.53 22.12
N VAL A 98 -12.67 2.50 21.77
CA VAL A 98 -12.73 1.19 22.46
C VAL A 98 -12.19 1.31 23.88
N GLY A 99 -13.04 1.04 24.88
CA GLY A 99 -12.80 1.13 26.31
C GLY A 99 -11.39 0.71 26.72
N TRP A 100 -10.62 1.69 27.21
CA TRP A 100 -9.17 1.58 27.29
C TRP A 100 -8.66 0.63 28.36
N GLY A 101 -9.38 0.53 29.48
CA GLY A 101 -8.89 -0.12 30.68
C GLY A 101 -9.07 -1.63 30.77
N SER A 102 -9.82 -2.28 29.88
CA SER A 102 -10.21 -3.70 30.09
C SER A 102 -9.08 -4.70 29.94
N TYR A 103 -7.98 -4.29 29.30
CA TYR A 103 -6.78 -5.14 29.12
C TYR A 103 -5.49 -4.48 29.61
N MET A 104 -5.59 -3.46 30.46
CA MET A 104 -4.42 -2.67 30.89
C MET A 104 -3.63 -3.32 32.02
N ASN A 105 -4.06 -4.47 32.56
CA ASN A 105 -3.39 -5.14 33.66
C ASN A 105 -2.28 -6.09 33.19
N VAL A 106 -1.73 -5.88 31.99
CA VAL A 106 -0.66 -6.72 31.46
C VAL A 106 0.54 -6.62 32.40
N GLY A 107 0.81 -7.66 33.20
CA GLY A 107 1.99 -7.72 34.05
C GLY A 107 1.93 -6.84 35.31
N SER A 108 0.76 -6.34 35.69
CA SER A 108 0.52 -5.86 37.06
C SER A 108 0.67 -7.02 38.06
N SER A 109 0.74 -6.68 39.36
CA SER A 109 0.80 -7.61 40.50
C SER A 109 0.10 -8.96 40.27
N GLU A 110 0.71 -10.05 40.76
CA GLU A 110 0.15 -11.42 40.74
C GLU A 110 -1.23 -11.54 41.40
N THR A 111 -1.69 -10.52 42.12
CA THR A 111 -2.98 -10.52 42.84
C THR A 111 -4.02 -9.60 42.22
N ASP A 112 -3.67 -8.71 41.29
CA ASP A 112 -4.60 -7.68 40.81
C ASP A 112 -5.56 -8.23 39.75
N THR A 113 -6.84 -8.26 40.10
CA THR A 113 -7.93 -8.57 39.16
C THR A 113 -8.50 -7.33 38.54
N ASN A 114 -8.56 -7.27 37.21
CA ASN A 114 -9.25 -6.20 36.52
C ASN A 114 -10.77 -6.43 36.59
N SER A 115 -11.52 -5.45 37.09
CA SER A 115 -12.97 -5.54 37.21
C SER A 115 -13.71 -5.20 35.90
N ARG A 116 -13.01 -4.66 34.90
CA ARG A 116 -13.62 -4.15 33.66
C ARG A 116 -13.80 -5.23 32.61
N SER A 117 -15.02 -5.33 32.07
CA SER A 117 -15.31 -6.22 30.94
C SER A 117 -14.72 -5.72 29.63
N GLY A 118 -14.04 -6.60 28.92
CA GLY A 118 -13.48 -6.41 27.59
C GLY A 118 -14.40 -6.87 26.46
N ILE A 119 -14.24 -6.26 25.29
CA ILE A 119 -14.99 -6.61 24.06
C ILE A 119 -14.70 -8.02 23.51
N PHE A 120 -13.61 -8.64 23.95
CA PHE A 120 -13.16 -9.97 23.55
C PHE A 120 -13.22 -10.96 24.71
N ASP A 121 -13.83 -10.60 25.86
CA ASP A 121 -13.96 -11.52 27.01
C ASP A 121 -14.73 -12.79 26.64
N TRP A 122 -15.66 -12.73 25.68
CA TRP A 122 -16.36 -13.92 25.17
C TRP A 122 -15.42 -14.95 24.52
N LEU A 123 -14.26 -14.49 24.05
CA LEU A 123 -13.25 -15.28 23.34
C LEU A 123 -12.07 -15.61 24.26
N LEU A 124 -11.56 -14.60 24.98
CA LEU A 124 -10.36 -14.68 25.80
C LEU A 124 -10.62 -15.10 27.25
N GLY A 125 -11.89 -15.14 27.64
CA GLY A 125 -12.28 -15.31 29.03
C GLY A 125 -12.39 -13.99 29.80
N ARG A 126 -13.25 -14.00 30.82
CA ARG A 126 -13.27 -12.94 31.82
C ARG A 126 -12.26 -13.29 32.88
N GLN A 127 -11.41 -12.34 33.25
CA GLN A 127 -10.45 -12.55 34.33
C GLN A 127 -11.17 -12.91 35.63
N GLU A 128 -10.79 -14.04 36.24
CA GLU A 128 -11.27 -14.49 37.54
C GLU A 128 -10.18 -14.38 38.61
N GLU A 129 -10.59 -14.32 39.89
CA GLU A 129 -9.67 -14.21 41.03
C GLU A 129 -8.71 -15.39 41.15
N HIS A 130 -9.15 -16.58 40.74
CA HIS A 130 -8.37 -17.81 40.83
C HIS A 130 -7.45 -18.04 39.62
N TRP A 131 -7.48 -17.17 38.60
CA TRP A 131 -6.60 -17.31 37.44
C TRP A 131 -5.13 -17.13 37.83
N ASP A 132 -4.26 -17.97 37.28
CA ASP A 132 -2.83 -17.83 37.47
C ASP A 132 -2.27 -16.60 36.71
N TYR A 133 -1.01 -16.25 36.97
CA TYR A 133 -0.36 -15.13 36.30
C TYR A 133 -0.28 -15.32 34.77
N THR A 134 -0.02 -16.54 34.31
CA THR A 134 0.16 -16.85 32.88
C THR A 134 -1.13 -16.66 32.10
N GLN A 135 -2.26 -17.14 32.61
CA GLN A 135 -3.59 -16.97 32.02
C GLN A 135 -3.94 -15.49 31.88
N ARG A 136 -3.71 -14.71 32.95
CA ARG A 136 -3.96 -13.26 32.94
C ARG A 136 -3.08 -12.55 31.91
N VAL A 137 -1.78 -12.85 31.87
CA VAL A 137 -0.87 -12.27 30.87
C VAL A 137 -1.29 -12.62 29.46
N LEU A 138 -1.66 -13.88 29.17
CA LEU A 138 -2.09 -14.29 27.83
C LEU A 138 -3.39 -13.60 27.40
N ARG A 139 -4.36 -13.44 28.31
CA ARG A 139 -5.58 -12.67 28.08
C ARG A 139 -5.24 -11.21 27.77
N GLU A 140 -4.48 -10.55 28.62
CA GLU A 140 -4.22 -9.12 28.47
C GLU A 140 -3.36 -8.83 27.23
N TYR A 141 -2.37 -9.68 26.94
CA TYR A 141 -1.55 -9.61 25.74
C TYR A 141 -2.43 -9.72 24.48
N SER A 142 -3.25 -10.76 24.40
CA SER A 142 -4.12 -11.01 23.25
C SER A 142 -5.18 -9.93 23.09
N GLY A 143 -5.81 -9.53 24.20
CA GLY A 143 -6.84 -8.49 24.25
C GLY A 143 -6.31 -7.14 23.77
N MET A 144 -5.12 -6.73 24.23
CA MET A 144 -4.46 -5.51 23.76
C MET A 144 -4.09 -5.57 22.29
N SER A 145 -3.53 -6.69 21.82
CA SER A 145 -3.17 -6.85 20.40
C SER A 145 -4.39 -6.84 19.46
N LEU A 146 -5.44 -7.59 19.78
CA LEU A 146 -6.70 -7.57 19.01
C LEU A 146 -7.33 -6.18 19.01
N ARG A 147 -7.23 -5.46 20.12
CA ARG A 147 -7.69 -4.09 20.24
C ARG A 147 -6.88 -3.12 19.36
N GLY A 148 -5.56 -3.24 19.32
CA GLY A 148 -4.75 -2.48 18.37
C GLY A 148 -5.13 -2.78 16.91
N LEU A 149 -5.53 -4.03 16.60
CA LEU A 149 -6.00 -4.41 15.27
C LEU A 149 -7.37 -3.81 14.93
N ILE A 150 -8.28 -3.58 15.89
CA ILE A 150 -9.53 -2.84 15.63
C ILE A 150 -9.23 -1.46 15.05
N TRP A 151 -8.21 -0.79 15.60
CA TRP A 151 -7.83 0.54 15.14
C TRP A 151 -7.13 0.50 13.77
N THR A 152 -6.11 -0.34 13.63
CA THR A 152 -5.18 -0.29 12.48
C THR A 152 -5.64 -1.12 11.28
N ALA A 153 -6.35 -2.23 11.49
CA ALA A 153 -6.69 -3.16 10.42
C ALA A 153 -7.65 -2.55 9.37
N PRO A 154 -8.79 -1.92 9.73
CA PRO A 154 -9.70 -1.35 8.73
C PRO A 154 -9.02 -0.25 7.91
N GLN A 155 -8.25 0.60 8.58
CA GLN A 155 -7.52 1.71 7.96
C GLN A 155 -6.43 1.22 7.04
N GLY A 156 -5.59 0.31 7.51
CA GLY A 156 -4.49 -0.23 6.73
C GLY A 156 -4.96 -1.09 5.56
N TYR A 157 -6.08 -1.81 5.71
CA TYR A 157 -6.69 -2.53 4.59
C TYR A 157 -7.15 -1.56 3.48
N ALA A 158 -7.77 -0.45 3.86
CA ALA A 158 -8.14 0.59 2.90
C ALA A 158 -6.92 1.26 2.25
N LEU A 159 -5.91 1.62 3.05
CA LEU A 159 -4.65 2.19 2.57
C LEU A 159 -3.93 1.25 1.60
N GLN A 160 -3.93 -0.05 1.87
CA GLN A 160 -3.38 -1.04 0.96
C GLN A 160 -4.11 -1.06 -0.39
N GLN A 161 -5.44 -0.94 -0.41
CA GLN A 161 -6.20 -0.82 -1.65
C GLN A 161 -5.84 0.43 -2.46
N LEU A 162 -5.36 1.48 -1.77
CA LEU A 162 -4.84 2.71 -2.37
C LEU A 162 -3.35 2.64 -2.72
N GLY A 163 -2.66 1.53 -2.46
CA GLY A 163 -1.26 1.28 -2.82
C GLY A 163 -0.24 1.47 -1.69
N PHE A 164 -0.66 1.91 -0.50
CA PHE A 164 0.24 2.27 0.62
C PHE A 164 0.94 1.07 1.28
N GLY A 165 0.62 -0.15 0.87
CA GLY A 165 1.13 -1.37 1.50
C GLY A 165 0.26 -1.82 2.68
N TRP A 166 0.58 -3.01 3.19
CA TRP A 166 -0.20 -3.70 4.22
C TRP A 166 0.41 -3.59 5.62
N GLN A 167 1.63 -3.05 5.74
CA GLN A 167 2.41 -3.00 6.97
C GLN A 167 1.62 -2.38 8.12
N TYR A 168 1.00 -1.22 7.86
CA TYR A 168 0.19 -0.52 8.84
C TYR A 168 -1.01 -1.35 9.32
N SER A 169 -1.62 -2.17 8.46
CA SER A 169 -2.89 -2.86 8.78
C SER A 169 -2.74 -3.93 9.86
N LEU A 170 -1.59 -4.60 9.91
CA LEU A 170 -1.30 -5.64 10.88
C LEU A 170 -0.54 -5.12 12.10
N SER A 171 -0.14 -3.85 12.09
CA SER A 171 0.67 -3.28 13.15
C SER A 171 0.01 -3.27 14.53
N GLY A 172 -1.32 -3.19 14.56
CA GLY A 172 -2.15 -3.27 15.77
C GLY A 172 -1.79 -4.41 16.72
N SER A 173 -1.35 -5.53 16.15
CA SER A 173 -0.94 -6.72 16.89
C SER A 173 0.26 -6.49 17.82
N LEU A 174 1.05 -5.44 17.61
CA LEU A 174 2.17 -5.09 18.49
C LEU A 174 1.74 -4.36 19.77
N MET A 175 0.48 -3.96 19.91
CA MET A 175 0.02 -3.27 21.11
C MET A 175 0.20 -4.13 22.37
N GLY A 176 -0.17 -5.42 22.34
CA GLY A 176 0.07 -6.35 23.46
C GLY A 176 1.53 -6.44 23.90
N PRO A 177 2.49 -6.77 23.01
CA PRO A 177 3.90 -6.84 23.41
C PRO A 177 4.48 -5.49 23.86
N VAL A 178 4.04 -4.36 23.29
CA VAL A 178 4.49 -3.03 23.76
C VAL A 178 4.06 -2.79 25.21
N TYR A 179 2.79 -3.08 25.54
CA TYR A 179 2.28 -2.92 26.89
C TYR A 179 2.91 -3.92 27.87
N PHE A 180 3.18 -5.14 27.42
CA PHE A 180 3.88 -6.16 28.23
C PHE A 180 5.32 -5.76 28.56
N VAL A 181 6.06 -5.22 27.59
CA VAL A 181 7.43 -4.75 27.84
C VAL A 181 7.39 -3.51 28.73
N GLY A 182 6.50 -2.55 28.47
CA GLY A 182 6.39 -1.34 29.26
C GLY A 182 6.04 -1.59 30.73
N SER A 183 5.19 -2.59 31.03
CA SER A 183 4.89 -2.99 32.40
C SER A 183 6.08 -3.63 33.13
N ARG A 184 6.95 -4.34 32.41
CA ARG A 184 8.18 -4.93 32.99
C ARG A 184 9.35 -3.98 33.14
N THR A 185 9.38 -2.87 32.39
CA THR A 185 10.52 -1.95 32.46
C THR A 185 10.66 -1.23 33.80
N GLY A 186 9.68 -1.35 34.71
CA GLY A 186 9.86 -1.00 36.13
C GLY A 186 10.24 0.46 36.39
N ILE A 187 9.98 1.36 35.44
CA ILE A 187 10.39 2.78 35.50
C ILE A 187 9.72 3.52 36.68
N GLY A 188 8.81 2.89 37.45
CA GLY A 188 8.14 3.52 38.60
C GLY A 188 8.15 2.76 39.94
N ASP A 189 8.70 1.55 40.05
CA ASP A 189 8.40 0.67 41.21
C ASP A 189 9.47 0.57 42.31
N ASN A 190 10.58 1.33 42.21
CA ASN A 190 11.70 1.08 43.13
C ASN A 190 11.65 1.76 44.50
N ASP A 191 10.65 2.59 44.83
CA ASP A 191 10.53 3.10 46.20
C ASP A 191 9.07 3.05 46.66
N GLY A 192 8.68 1.95 47.32
CA GLY A 192 7.40 1.74 48.01
C GLY A 192 7.12 2.71 49.18
N ASN A 193 7.68 3.91 49.13
CA ASN A 193 7.51 4.99 50.09
C ASN A 193 7.14 6.33 49.43
N SER A 194 6.94 6.38 48.11
CA SER A 194 6.58 7.61 47.37
C SER A 194 5.08 7.96 47.50
N THR A 195 4.66 8.31 48.72
CA THR A 195 3.39 9.02 49.00
C THR A 195 3.34 10.46 48.43
N ARG A 196 4.14 10.75 47.40
CA ARG A 196 4.13 12.02 46.68
C ARG A 196 4.22 11.74 45.18
N HIS A 197 3.08 11.37 44.61
CA HIS A 197 2.80 11.64 43.21
C HIS A 197 2.90 13.16 42.99
N GLY A 198 4.09 13.61 42.57
CA GLY A 198 4.25 14.92 41.96
C GLY A 198 3.44 14.91 40.68
N GLU A 199 2.50 15.84 40.55
CA GLU A 199 1.47 15.93 39.50
C GLU A 199 2.02 16.20 38.07
N ASN A 200 3.31 15.98 37.82
CA ASN A 200 4.04 16.56 36.69
C ASN A 200 4.93 15.61 35.87
N ASP A 201 5.09 14.33 36.22
CA ASP A 201 6.01 13.47 35.46
C ASP A 201 5.28 12.75 34.31
N PHE A 202 5.73 13.06 33.09
CA PHE A 202 5.14 12.67 31.80
C PHE A 202 4.91 11.15 31.65
N PHE A 203 5.71 10.35 32.39
CA PHE A 203 5.81 8.89 32.30
C PHE A 203 5.57 8.16 33.63
N ASP A 204 4.90 8.78 34.61
CA ASP A 204 4.70 8.24 35.97
C ASP A 204 3.99 6.88 36.08
N SER A 205 3.45 6.35 34.99
CA SER A 205 2.93 4.99 34.95
C SER A 205 3.54 4.22 33.79
N THR A 206 3.80 2.94 34.02
CA THR A 206 4.17 1.98 32.96
C THR A 206 3.18 2.00 31.79
N THR A 207 1.90 2.25 32.07
CA THR A 207 0.84 2.46 31.07
C THR A 207 1.09 3.70 30.21
N ALA A 208 1.46 4.84 30.80
CA ALA A 208 1.79 6.08 30.09
C ALA A 208 2.95 5.89 29.10
N TYR A 209 4.02 5.23 29.55
CA TYR A 209 5.15 4.92 28.68
C TYR A 209 4.75 4.00 27.53
N SER A 210 3.98 2.94 27.82
CA SER A 210 3.47 2.01 26.82
C SER A 210 2.58 2.71 25.78
N GLU A 211 1.71 3.64 26.21
CA GLU A 211 0.90 4.46 25.32
C GLU A 211 1.76 5.30 24.37
N TYR A 212 2.77 5.96 24.90
CA TYR A 212 3.69 6.76 24.08
C TYR A 212 4.45 5.88 23.08
N VAL A 213 5.09 4.79 23.53
CA VAL A 213 5.84 3.87 22.66
C VAL A 213 4.94 3.28 21.56
N TRP A 214 3.71 2.90 21.91
CA TRP A 214 2.73 2.40 20.95
C TRP A 214 2.36 3.47 19.92
N GLY A 215 2.09 4.70 20.36
CA GLY A 215 1.78 5.82 19.46
C GLY A 215 2.91 6.10 18.48
N THR A 216 4.15 6.09 18.97
CA THR A 216 5.37 6.21 18.16
C THR A 216 5.44 5.10 17.12
N LEU A 217 5.31 3.83 17.52
CA LEU A 217 5.39 2.70 16.59
C LEU A 217 4.32 2.72 15.50
N VAL A 218 3.06 3.03 15.84
CA VAL A 218 1.96 3.11 14.86
C VAL A 218 2.21 4.19 13.83
N TRP A 219 2.65 5.37 14.26
CA TRP A 219 2.97 6.47 13.36
C TRP A 219 4.18 6.15 12.49
N PHE A 220 5.22 5.53 13.04
CA PHE A 220 6.37 5.07 12.28
C PHE A 220 5.94 4.16 11.12
N PHE A 221 5.08 3.17 11.37
CA PHE A 221 4.60 2.27 10.32
C PHE A 221 3.71 2.97 9.29
N LEU A 222 2.89 3.94 9.72
CA LEU A 222 2.09 4.75 8.82
C LEU A 222 2.98 5.60 7.90
N ILE A 223 4.02 6.22 8.45
CA ILE A 223 5.01 7.02 7.70
C ILE A 223 5.74 6.14 6.69
N VAL A 224 6.23 4.97 7.09
CA VAL A 224 6.89 4.04 6.17
C VAL A 224 5.96 3.59 5.05
N SER A 225 4.68 3.37 5.35
CA SER A 225 3.65 3.03 4.35
C SER A 225 3.43 4.19 3.36
N CYS A 226 3.33 5.43 3.86
CA CYS A 226 3.19 6.63 3.03
C CYS A 226 4.42 6.90 2.16
N LEU A 227 5.62 6.79 2.73
CA LEU A 227 6.89 6.95 2.00
C LEU A 227 7.05 5.88 0.91
N THR A 228 6.64 4.65 1.19
CA THR A 228 6.63 3.57 0.20
C THR A 228 5.74 3.93 -1.00
N GLN A 229 4.55 4.47 -0.75
CA GLN A 229 3.66 4.93 -1.82
C GLN A 229 4.23 6.12 -2.58
N LEU A 230 4.78 7.11 -1.88
CA LEU A 230 5.39 8.28 -2.49
C LEU A 230 6.53 7.87 -3.44
N VAL A 231 7.41 6.98 -2.98
CA VAL A 231 8.51 6.44 -3.79
C VAL A 231 7.98 5.71 -5.01
N HIS A 232 6.95 4.88 -4.86
CA HIS A 232 6.32 4.20 -5.99
C HIS A 232 5.73 5.21 -7.01
N SER A 233 4.99 6.22 -6.55
CA SER A 233 4.42 7.27 -7.40
C SER A 233 5.49 8.06 -8.15
N VAL A 234 6.58 8.44 -7.48
CA VAL A 234 7.72 9.13 -8.10
C VAL A 234 8.37 8.25 -9.16
N ARG A 235 8.59 6.95 -8.91
CA ARG A 235 9.15 6.02 -9.90
C ARG A 235 8.28 5.92 -11.15
N VAL A 236 6.96 5.78 -10.98
CA VAL A 236 6.02 5.73 -12.11
C VAL A 236 6.08 7.03 -12.90
N TRP A 237 6.13 8.18 -12.23
CA TRP A 237 6.23 9.48 -12.88
C TRP A 237 7.55 9.65 -13.66
N VAL A 238 8.70 9.31 -13.06
CA VAL A 238 10.01 9.37 -13.72
C VAL A 238 10.05 8.43 -14.92
N TYR A 239 9.52 7.21 -14.79
CA TYR A 239 9.44 6.25 -15.89
C TYR A 239 8.61 6.78 -17.06
N ASN A 240 7.43 7.37 -16.78
CA ASN A 240 6.57 7.96 -17.80
C ASN A 240 7.20 9.18 -18.47
N ARG A 241 7.97 9.98 -17.72
CA ARG A 241 8.66 11.16 -18.24
C ARG A 241 9.89 10.82 -19.07
N SER A 242 10.61 9.76 -18.69
CA SER A 242 11.83 9.31 -19.40
C SER A 242 11.52 8.51 -20.66
N ASN A 243 10.36 7.86 -20.70
CA ASN A 243 9.82 7.21 -21.89
C ASN A 243 8.54 7.94 -22.33
N PRO A 244 8.63 9.23 -22.76
CA PRO A 244 7.47 9.93 -23.27
C PRO A 244 6.95 9.09 -24.41
N LEU A 245 5.71 8.63 -24.29
CA LEU A 245 5.00 7.83 -25.28
C LEU A 245 5.20 8.50 -26.63
N THR A 246 6.15 8.01 -27.43
CA THR A 246 6.27 8.46 -28.81
C THR A 246 4.97 7.99 -29.46
N PRO A 247 4.16 8.88 -30.06
CA PRO A 247 2.83 8.54 -30.58
C PRO A 247 2.84 7.35 -31.55
N ASN A 248 4.00 7.03 -32.12
CA ASN A 248 4.19 6.00 -33.14
C ASN A 248 4.83 4.71 -32.61
N ASN A 249 5.23 4.63 -31.35
CA ASN A 249 5.67 3.35 -30.78
C ASN A 249 4.49 2.76 -30.00
N PRO A 250 3.80 1.73 -30.54
CA PRO A 250 2.80 1.02 -29.76
C PRO A 250 3.50 0.58 -28.48
N VAL A 251 3.01 1.08 -27.35
CA VAL A 251 3.56 0.79 -26.03
C VAL A 251 3.76 -0.70 -25.95
N ASN A 252 5.03 -1.14 -25.93
CA ASN A 252 5.33 -2.56 -25.99
C ASN A 252 4.52 -3.21 -24.86
N PRO A 253 3.49 -4.02 -25.15
CA PRO A 253 2.58 -4.54 -24.13
C PRO A 253 3.36 -5.30 -23.05
N GLN A 254 4.54 -5.82 -23.40
CA GLN A 254 5.53 -6.39 -22.50
C GLN A 254 5.98 -5.47 -21.35
N SER A 255 6.12 -4.14 -21.55
CA SER A 255 6.57 -3.25 -20.47
C SER A 255 5.46 -2.97 -19.45
N ARG A 256 4.22 -2.79 -19.93
CA ARG A 256 3.02 -2.73 -19.07
C ARG A 256 2.78 -4.06 -18.37
N TYR A 257 3.07 -5.18 -19.05
CA TYR A 257 3.00 -6.52 -18.49
C TYR A 257 4.05 -6.69 -17.39
N ASN A 258 5.32 -6.35 -17.62
CA ASN A 258 6.39 -6.47 -16.63
C ASN A 258 6.16 -5.56 -15.41
N ALA A 259 5.68 -4.32 -15.59
CA ALA A 259 5.30 -3.46 -14.46
C ALA A 259 4.16 -4.06 -13.62
N ARG A 260 3.17 -4.68 -14.27
CA ARG A 260 2.10 -5.43 -13.60
C ARG A 260 2.57 -6.76 -13.00
N LEU A 261 3.54 -7.43 -13.62
CA LEU A 261 4.09 -8.71 -13.21
C LEU A 261 5.00 -8.56 -11.98
N TYR A 262 5.82 -7.52 -11.93
CA TYR A 262 6.57 -7.15 -10.73
C TYR A 262 5.64 -6.70 -9.59
N ALA A 263 4.49 -6.11 -9.92
CA ALA A 263 3.44 -5.82 -8.95
C ALA A 263 2.66 -7.07 -8.51
N SER A 264 2.59 -8.14 -9.31
CA SER A 264 1.83 -9.36 -8.99
C SER A 264 2.67 -10.50 -8.37
N LEU A 265 3.93 -10.67 -8.77
CA LEU A 265 4.81 -11.77 -8.32
C LEU A 265 5.26 -11.63 -6.87
N ASN A 266 5.31 -10.40 -6.33
CA ASN A 266 5.58 -10.16 -4.91
C ASN A 266 4.31 -10.17 -4.03
N VAL A 267 3.14 -10.52 -4.59
CA VAL A 267 1.83 -10.29 -3.94
C VAL A 267 0.96 -11.55 -3.83
N PHE A 268 1.05 -12.53 -4.73
CA PHE A 268 -0.01 -13.57 -4.82
C PHE A 268 -0.24 -14.47 -3.59
N PRO A 269 0.77 -15.21 -3.03
CA PRO A 269 0.52 -16.05 -1.86
C PRO A 269 0.25 -15.19 -0.60
N CYS A 270 0.92 -14.04 -0.51
CA CYS A 270 0.71 -13.09 0.57
C CYS A 270 -0.70 -12.49 0.54
N GLU A 271 -1.30 -12.28 -0.63
CA GLU A 271 -2.62 -11.68 -0.74
C GLU A 271 -3.74 -12.62 -0.30
N VAL A 272 -3.64 -13.92 -0.60
CA VAL A 272 -4.62 -14.91 -0.11
C VAL A 272 -4.55 -15.01 1.41
N ILE A 273 -3.35 -15.20 1.98
CA ILE A 273 -3.14 -15.26 3.43
C ILE A 273 -3.64 -13.98 4.09
N TYR A 274 -3.31 -12.83 3.51
CA TYR A 274 -3.75 -11.54 4.00
C TYR A 274 -5.28 -11.41 4.00
N ASN A 275 -5.96 -11.77 2.91
CA ASN A 275 -7.42 -11.73 2.87
C ASN A 275 -8.05 -12.73 3.85
N ILE A 276 -7.44 -13.90 4.09
CA ILE A 276 -7.88 -14.85 5.12
C ILE A 276 -7.76 -14.22 6.51
N ILE A 277 -6.61 -13.60 6.83
CA ILE A 277 -6.41 -12.89 8.11
C ILE A 277 -7.52 -11.85 8.30
N PHE A 278 -7.81 -11.06 7.27
CA PHE A 278 -8.84 -10.02 7.33
C PHE A 278 -10.26 -10.57 7.44
N ALA A 279 -10.56 -11.72 6.83
CA ALA A 279 -11.82 -12.42 7.02
C ALA A 279 -11.96 -12.94 8.46
N VAL A 280 -10.89 -13.47 9.05
CA VAL A 280 -10.86 -13.89 10.46
C VAL A 280 -11.06 -12.69 11.38
N LEU A 281 -10.33 -11.59 11.18
CA LEU A 281 -10.51 -10.37 11.97
C LEU A 281 -11.92 -9.80 11.87
N TRP A 282 -12.51 -9.80 10.67
CA TRP A 282 -13.89 -9.42 10.47
C TRP A 282 -14.85 -10.28 11.29
N ALA A 283 -14.70 -11.61 11.24
CA ALA A 283 -15.53 -12.53 12.01
C ALA A 283 -15.38 -12.32 13.52
N LEU A 284 -14.15 -12.09 14.00
CA LEU A 284 -13.87 -11.77 15.40
C LEU A 284 -14.56 -10.47 15.82
N PHE A 285 -14.42 -9.39 15.03
CA PHE A 285 -15.02 -8.10 15.39
C PHE A 285 -16.55 -8.13 15.35
N ALA A 286 -17.14 -8.77 14.33
CA ALA A 286 -18.57 -8.97 14.22
C ALA A 286 -19.13 -9.77 15.41
N SER A 287 -18.44 -10.86 15.80
CA SER A 287 -18.81 -11.65 16.97
C SER A 287 -18.70 -10.83 18.26
N SER A 288 -17.64 -10.03 18.41
CA SER A 288 -17.48 -9.12 19.54
C SER A 288 -18.60 -8.08 19.63
N ILE A 289 -19.15 -7.58 18.53
CA ILE A 289 -20.31 -6.68 18.57
C ILE A 289 -21.51 -7.40 19.20
N ILE A 290 -21.81 -8.61 18.71
CA ILE A 290 -22.95 -9.41 19.17
C ILE A 290 -22.82 -9.67 20.67
N PHE A 291 -21.68 -10.20 21.12
CA PHE A 291 -21.48 -10.55 22.52
C PHE A 291 -21.36 -9.33 23.44
N TYR A 292 -20.66 -8.28 23.01
CA TYR A 292 -20.49 -7.07 23.82
C TYR A 292 -21.81 -6.31 24.00
N SER A 293 -22.77 -6.44 23.08
CA SER A 293 -24.11 -5.86 23.25
C SER A 293 -24.83 -6.39 24.51
N LEU A 294 -24.57 -7.67 24.86
CA LEU A 294 -25.17 -8.37 25.99
C LEU A 294 -24.54 -8.00 27.34
N ILE A 295 -23.35 -7.39 27.35
CA ILE A 295 -22.65 -7.06 28.59
C ILE A 295 -23.31 -5.87 29.27
N ASN A 296 -23.72 -6.02 30.52
CA ASN A 296 -24.15 -4.89 31.34
C ASN A 296 -22.91 -4.17 31.91
N GLN A 297 -22.76 -2.87 31.61
CA GLN A 297 -21.70 -2.03 32.17
C GLN A 297 -22.32 -0.86 32.92
N SER A 298 -21.79 -0.53 34.10
CA SER A 298 -22.23 0.61 34.89
C SER A 298 -21.99 1.94 34.18
N ASP A 299 -20.89 2.07 33.43
CA ASP A 299 -20.61 3.22 32.57
C ASP A 299 -21.22 3.03 31.17
N ILE A 300 -22.48 3.47 31.02
CA ILE A 300 -23.24 3.39 29.77
C ILE A 300 -22.54 4.17 28.65
N ARG A 301 -21.89 5.30 28.96
CA ARG A 301 -21.21 6.13 27.96
C ARG A 301 -19.99 5.42 27.40
N ASN A 302 -19.16 4.84 28.26
CA ASN A 302 -18.01 4.03 27.83
C ASN A 302 -18.46 2.79 27.03
N LYS A 303 -19.54 2.12 27.45
CA LYS A 303 -20.13 1.01 26.68
C LYS A 303 -20.54 1.45 25.28
N ALA A 304 -21.30 2.54 25.17
CA ALA A 304 -21.80 3.06 23.89
C ALA A 304 -20.67 3.46 22.95
N GLN A 305 -19.64 4.14 23.46
CA GLN A 305 -18.45 4.52 22.70
C GLN A 305 -17.67 3.30 22.20
N THR A 306 -17.43 2.34 23.10
CA THR A 306 -16.74 1.09 22.77
C THR A 306 -17.46 0.32 21.67
N PHE A 307 -18.78 0.20 21.82
CA PHE A 307 -19.65 -0.44 20.84
C PHE A 307 -19.64 0.29 19.51
N PHE A 308 -19.71 1.63 19.51
CA PHE A 308 -19.63 2.46 18.31
C PHE A 308 -18.31 2.27 17.57
N GLY A 309 -17.16 2.36 18.26
CA GLY A 309 -15.86 2.20 17.64
C GLY A 309 -15.64 0.80 17.04
N LEU A 310 -16.09 -0.25 17.73
CA LEU A 310 -16.08 -1.62 17.22
C LEU A 310 -16.98 -1.78 15.99
N THR A 311 -18.18 -1.17 16.02
CA THR A 311 -19.12 -1.17 14.90
C THR A 311 -18.55 -0.49 13.68
N VAL A 312 -17.99 0.72 13.82
CA VAL A 312 -17.36 1.44 12.71
C VAL A 312 -16.22 0.64 12.12
N SER A 313 -15.38 0.03 12.94
CA SER A 313 -14.24 -0.78 12.49
C SER A 313 -14.69 -2.00 11.70
N THR A 314 -15.73 -2.70 12.19
CA THR A 314 -16.32 -3.88 11.54
C THR A 314 -17.01 -3.53 10.23
N LEU A 315 -17.82 -2.47 10.21
CA LEU A 315 -18.51 -2.01 9.00
C LEU A 315 -17.52 -1.54 7.93
N SER A 316 -16.48 -0.83 8.34
CA SER A 316 -15.40 -0.41 7.44
C SER A 316 -14.73 -1.62 6.81
N LEU A 317 -14.40 -2.63 7.63
CA LEU A 317 -13.78 -3.85 7.13
C LEU A 317 -14.70 -4.64 6.20
N THR A 318 -15.98 -4.73 6.53
CA THR A 318 -17.03 -5.32 5.69
C THR A 318 -17.08 -4.63 4.33
N PHE A 319 -17.13 -3.30 4.33
CA PHE A 319 -17.18 -2.48 3.12
C PHE A 319 -15.95 -2.72 2.25
N PHE A 320 -14.74 -2.69 2.84
CA PHE A 320 -13.52 -2.84 2.04
C PHE A 320 -13.30 -4.27 1.53
N ILE A 321 -13.63 -5.30 2.32
CA ILE A 321 -13.58 -6.70 1.86
C ILE A 321 -14.57 -6.89 0.70
N GLY A 322 -15.81 -6.41 0.87
CA GLY A 322 -16.83 -6.44 -0.18
C GLY A 322 -16.41 -5.69 -1.44
N TRP A 323 -15.83 -4.50 -1.29
CA TRP A 323 -15.29 -3.70 -2.39
C TRP A 323 -14.19 -4.44 -3.15
N ARG A 324 -13.27 -5.10 -2.42
CA ARG A 324 -12.18 -5.88 -3.01
C ARG A 324 -12.73 -7.05 -3.81
N TRP A 325 -13.66 -7.81 -3.24
CA TRP A 325 -14.27 -8.97 -3.88
C TRP A 325 -15.07 -8.57 -5.11
N GLY A 326 -15.86 -7.49 -5.04
CA GLY A 326 -16.58 -6.94 -6.18
C GLY A 326 -15.65 -6.52 -7.32
N SER A 327 -14.54 -5.84 -6.99
CA SER A 327 -13.52 -5.46 -7.97
C SER A 327 -12.86 -6.67 -8.64
N CYS A 328 -12.54 -7.71 -7.87
CA CYS A 328 -11.99 -8.97 -8.39
C CYS A 328 -12.99 -9.70 -9.30
N TYR A 329 -14.26 -9.78 -8.89
CA TYR A 329 -15.32 -10.40 -9.67
C TYR A 329 -15.52 -9.70 -11.01
N HIS A 330 -15.61 -8.37 -11.02
CA HIS A 330 -15.70 -7.59 -12.25
C HIS A 330 -14.49 -7.79 -13.17
N GLY A 331 -13.27 -7.81 -12.60
CA GLY A 331 -12.05 -8.08 -13.36
C GLY A 331 -12.02 -9.48 -13.99
N LEU A 332 -12.50 -10.51 -13.27
CA LEU A 332 -12.63 -11.86 -13.80
C LEU A 332 -13.70 -11.95 -14.89
N LYS A 333 -14.83 -11.27 -14.71
CA LYS A 333 -15.89 -11.20 -15.72
C LYS A 333 -15.39 -10.55 -17.02
N GLN A 334 -14.72 -9.41 -16.93
CA GLN A 334 -14.13 -8.74 -18.11
C GLN A 334 -13.08 -9.62 -18.82
N ARG A 335 -12.27 -10.37 -18.06
CA ARG A 335 -11.31 -11.31 -18.67
C ARG A 335 -12.01 -12.45 -19.40
N ARG A 336 -13.08 -13.01 -18.83
CA ARG A 336 -13.88 -14.07 -19.47
C ARG A 336 -14.53 -13.59 -20.75
N GLU A 337 -15.13 -12.40 -20.73
CA GLU A 337 -15.72 -11.76 -21.91
C GLU A 337 -14.65 -11.52 -23.00
N ALA A 338 -13.50 -10.95 -22.63
CA ALA A 338 -12.40 -10.76 -23.57
C ALA A 338 -11.83 -12.07 -24.16
N THR A 339 -11.74 -13.14 -23.37
CA THR A 339 -11.33 -14.46 -23.89
C THR A 339 -12.39 -15.07 -24.80
N SER A 340 -13.67 -14.85 -24.52
CA SER A 340 -14.77 -15.29 -25.37
C SER A 340 -14.71 -14.58 -26.73
N ASP A 341 -14.57 -13.26 -26.74
CA ASP A 341 -14.45 -12.46 -27.97
C ASP A 341 -13.21 -12.84 -28.79
N ALA A 342 -12.08 -13.08 -28.13
CA ALA A 342 -10.87 -13.56 -28.79
C ALA A 342 -11.07 -14.95 -29.42
N SER A 343 -11.76 -15.86 -28.73
CA SER A 343 -12.08 -17.19 -29.28
C SER A 343 -13.02 -17.13 -30.48
N ASN A 344 -13.99 -16.19 -30.47
CA ASN A 344 -14.89 -15.94 -31.58
C ASN A 344 -14.16 -15.31 -32.78
N LEU A 345 -13.20 -14.40 -32.55
CA LEU A 345 -12.40 -13.81 -33.64
C LEU A 345 -11.54 -14.84 -34.37
N VAL A 346 -11.00 -15.82 -33.64
CA VAL A 346 -10.21 -16.94 -34.22
C VAL A 346 -11.08 -17.87 -35.07
N GLN A 347 -12.40 -17.97 -34.78
CA GLN A 347 -13.31 -18.76 -35.60
C GLN A 347 -13.83 -18.02 -36.85
N VAL A 348 -13.90 -16.69 -36.81
CA VAL A 348 -14.48 -15.89 -37.91
C VAL A 348 -13.46 -15.41 -38.94
N THR A 349 -12.16 -15.48 -38.63
CA THR A 349 -11.13 -15.38 -39.67
C THR A 349 -10.87 -16.78 -40.23
N PRO A 350 -11.35 -17.13 -41.45
CA PRO A 350 -10.83 -18.28 -42.16
C PRO A 350 -9.38 -17.96 -42.53
N VAL A 351 -8.47 -18.12 -41.56
CA VAL A 351 -7.07 -18.35 -41.85
C VAL A 351 -7.10 -19.63 -42.66
N THR A 352 -7.09 -19.48 -43.98
CA THR A 352 -6.96 -20.59 -44.91
C THR A 352 -5.85 -21.48 -44.37
N ARG A 353 -6.08 -22.80 -44.28
CA ARG A 353 -5.09 -23.79 -43.80
C ARG A 353 -3.65 -23.51 -44.29
N ARG A 354 -3.52 -22.89 -45.47
CA ARG A 354 -2.28 -22.40 -46.06
C ARG A 354 -1.54 -21.32 -45.23
N GLN A 355 -2.21 -20.29 -44.72
CA GLN A 355 -1.56 -19.27 -43.89
C GLN A 355 -1.11 -19.83 -42.55
N GLN A 356 -1.89 -20.74 -41.95
CA GLN A 356 -1.50 -21.44 -40.74
C GLN A 356 -0.29 -22.37 -40.97
N GLN A 357 -0.24 -23.05 -42.13
CA GLN A 357 0.93 -23.85 -42.54
C GLN A 357 2.16 -23.00 -42.84
N HIS A 358 2.02 -21.80 -43.42
CA HIS A 358 3.13 -20.89 -43.65
C HIS A 358 3.73 -20.35 -42.35
N LEU A 359 2.89 -20.01 -41.36
CA LEU A 359 3.36 -19.60 -40.04
C LEU A 359 4.03 -20.75 -39.29
N TYR A 360 3.52 -21.99 -39.41
CA TYR A 360 4.16 -23.17 -38.84
C TYR A 360 5.51 -23.50 -39.50
N ARG A 361 5.64 -23.33 -40.82
CA ARG A 361 6.91 -23.51 -41.53
C ARG A 361 7.92 -22.42 -41.16
N ALA A 362 7.50 -21.16 -41.13
CA ALA A 362 8.36 -20.05 -40.73
C ALA A 362 8.87 -20.19 -39.28
N ALA A 363 8.03 -20.70 -38.36
CA ALA A 363 8.45 -21.00 -36.98
C ALA A 363 9.45 -22.16 -36.92
N ASN A 364 9.24 -23.24 -37.69
CA ASN A 364 10.18 -24.36 -37.78
C ASN A 364 11.52 -23.99 -38.43
N ASP A 365 11.53 -23.09 -39.40
CA ASP A 365 12.76 -22.59 -40.04
C ASP A 365 13.58 -21.69 -39.10
N LEU A 366 12.91 -20.99 -38.18
CA LEU A 366 13.53 -20.22 -37.10
C LEU A 366 14.14 -21.11 -36.00
N GLU A 367 13.46 -22.20 -35.63
CA GLU A 367 13.97 -23.15 -34.63
C GLU A 367 15.11 -24.03 -35.17
N ARG A 368 15.15 -24.28 -36.48
CA ARG A 368 16.20 -25.11 -37.10
C ARG A 368 17.53 -24.39 -37.33
N GLY A 369 17.66 -23.12 -36.94
CA GLY A 369 18.92 -22.41 -36.97
C GLY A 369 19.47 -22.28 -38.40
N GLY A 370 19.01 -21.26 -39.12
CA GLY A 370 19.57 -20.87 -40.40
C GLY A 370 21.05 -20.49 -40.28
N GLY A 371 21.92 -21.49 -40.41
CA GLY A 371 23.32 -21.32 -40.79
C GLY A 371 23.39 -20.75 -42.20
N GLY A 372 24.25 -19.76 -42.37
CA GLY A 372 24.35 -18.97 -43.61
C GLY A 372 24.80 -19.79 -44.82
N GLY A 373 24.35 -19.31 -45.97
CA GLY A 373 24.92 -19.58 -47.29
C GLY A 373 24.76 -18.34 -48.15
N GLU A 374 25.88 -17.71 -48.52
CA GLU A 374 26.04 -16.88 -49.72
C GLU A 374 25.58 -17.73 -50.92
N GLN A 375 25.05 -17.28 -52.06
CA GLN A 375 25.33 -16.13 -52.94
C GLN A 375 24.37 -16.35 -54.15
N GLU A 376 23.84 -15.31 -54.80
CA GLU A 376 23.88 -15.13 -56.27
C GLU A 376 23.05 -13.93 -56.76
N THR A 377 23.63 -13.23 -57.72
CA THR A 377 23.21 -11.98 -58.36
C THR A 377 22.57 -12.24 -59.74
N ASP A 378 21.36 -11.69 -59.97
CA ASP A 378 20.71 -11.22 -61.24
C ASP A 378 20.63 -12.18 -62.47
N PRO A 379 19.73 -12.00 -63.50
CA PRO A 379 19.11 -10.75 -63.99
C PRO A 379 17.64 -10.77 -64.52
N LEU A 380 17.11 -9.55 -64.72
CA LEU A 380 16.11 -9.00 -65.67
C LEU A 380 15.11 -9.88 -66.51
N LEU A 381 13.80 -9.52 -66.36
CA LEU A 381 12.66 -9.42 -67.35
C LEU A 381 12.15 -10.73 -68.04
N PRO A 382 10.92 -10.77 -68.66
CA PRO A 382 9.88 -9.75 -68.89
C PRO A 382 8.41 -10.15 -68.54
N TRP A 383 7.49 -9.20 -68.70
CA TRP A 383 6.03 -9.39 -68.86
C TRP A 383 5.65 -10.39 -69.97
N PRO A 384 4.41 -10.92 -69.95
CA PRO A 384 3.53 -10.62 -71.08
C PRO A 384 2.06 -10.33 -70.73
N TYR A 385 1.45 -9.50 -71.58
CA TYR A 385 0.01 -9.28 -71.77
C TYR A 385 -0.63 -10.47 -72.52
N SER A 386 -1.87 -10.86 -72.17
CA SER A 386 -2.97 -11.11 -73.13
C SER A 386 -4.31 -11.45 -72.43
N HIS A 387 -5.35 -10.72 -72.85
CA HIS A 387 -6.81 -10.85 -72.62
C HIS A 387 -7.43 -12.08 -73.38
N PRO A 388 -8.77 -12.37 -73.45
CA PRO A 388 -9.98 -11.71 -72.90
C PRO A 388 -11.10 -12.67 -72.35
N ASP A 389 -12.24 -12.05 -72.00
CA ASP A 389 -13.64 -12.55 -72.00
C ASP A 389 -14.20 -13.41 -70.85
N LYS A 390 -15.10 -12.79 -70.07
CA LYS A 390 -16.53 -13.18 -70.04
C LYS A 390 -17.41 -12.11 -69.39
N ALA A 391 -18.46 -11.76 -70.12
CA ALA A 391 -19.53 -10.85 -69.79
C ALA A 391 -20.55 -11.45 -68.81
N TYR A 392 -21.07 -10.64 -67.89
CA TYR A 392 -22.45 -10.65 -67.37
C TYR A 392 -22.69 -9.24 -66.77
N ALA A 393 -23.39 -8.35 -67.48
CA ALA A 393 -24.85 -8.14 -67.44
C ALA A 393 -25.36 -7.35 -66.22
N ASN A 394 -25.65 -6.07 -66.48
CA ASN A 394 -26.80 -5.28 -66.03
C ASN A 394 -27.19 -5.21 -64.54
N ARG A 395 -26.97 -4.02 -63.94
CA ARG A 395 -28.07 -3.19 -63.39
C ARG A 395 -27.67 -1.71 -63.21
N ARG A 396 -28.34 -0.86 -63.99
CA ARG A 396 -28.64 0.59 -63.80
C ARG A 396 -29.59 0.75 -62.59
N SER A 397 -29.76 1.83 -61.81
CA SER A 397 -29.41 3.27 -61.70
C SER A 397 -30.01 3.74 -60.33
N PRO A 398 -30.07 5.04 -59.89
CA PRO A 398 -29.41 6.29 -60.30
C PRO A 398 -28.77 7.11 -59.14
N VAL A 399 -28.10 8.19 -59.55
CA VAL A 399 -27.54 9.35 -58.83
C VAL A 399 -28.68 10.37 -58.48
N PRO A 400 -28.51 11.31 -57.51
CA PRO A 400 -28.01 12.69 -57.79
C PRO A 400 -26.95 13.12 -56.74
N CYS A 401 -25.75 13.60 -57.08
CA CYS A 401 -25.38 14.94 -57.60
C CYS A 401 -26.01 16.10 -56.84
N ASP A 402 -25.22 16.72 -55.96
CA ASP A 402 -25.22 18.17 -55.80
C ASP A 402 -23.78 18.70 -55.78
N SER A 403 -23.68 19.89 -56.35
CA SER A 403 -22.53 20.47 -57.05
C SER A 403 -21.99 21.74 -56.37
N LEU A 404 -20.66 21.91 -56.51
CA LEU A 404 -19.87 23.15 -56.67
C LEU A 404 -19.55 24.07 -55.44
N PRO A 405 -18.55 24.99 -55.55
CA PRO A 405 -17.46 25.11 -56.52
C PRO A 405 -16.04 25.25 -55.93
N LEU A 406 -15.05 24.94 -56.77
CA LEU A 406 -13.67 25.43 -56.67
C LEU A 406 -13.61 26.95 -56.91
N SER A 407 -12.77 27.65 -56.13
CA SER A 407 -12.16 28.91 -56.56
C SER A 407 -10.66 28.70 -56.74
N SER A 408 -10.23 29.01 -57.95
CA SER A 408 -8.85 29.06 -58.42
C SER A 408 -8.23 30.41 -58.14
N THR A 409 -7.03 30.45 -57.58
CA THR A 409 -6.08 31.53 -57.84
C THR A 409 -4.67 30.97 -57.98
N ASN A 410 -4.15 31.10 -59.19
CA ASN A 410 -2.75 30.96 -59.54
C ASN A 410 -1.92 32.08 -58.90
N SER A 411 -0.75 31.75 -58.36
CA SER A 411 0.40 32.65 -58.43
C SER A 411 1.69 31.83 -58.47
N ALA A 412 2.42 32.02 -59.56
CA ALA A 412 3.74 31.48 -59.84
C ALA A 412 4.80 31.96 -58.84
N TYR A 413 5.73 31.09 -58.44
CA TYR A 413 7.09 31.46 -58.06
C TYR A 413 8.06 30.28 -58.27
N SER A 414 9.27 30.64 -58.69
CA SER A 414 10.33 29.87 -59.33
C SER A 414 10.90 28.66 -58.57
N PRO A 415 11.53 27.71 -59.29
CA PRO A 415 12.36 26.67 -58.68
C PRO A 415 13.75 27.22 -58.34
N VAL A 416 14.09 27.24 -57.05
CA VAL A 416 15.47 27.42 -56.60
C VAL A 416 16.20 26.09 -56.70
N LEU A 417 17.17 26.03 -57.62
CA LEU A 417 18.19 25.00 -57.73
C LEU A 417 18.99 24.90 -56.43
N PHE A 418 18.70 23.89 -55.60
CA PHE A 418 19.56 23.54 -54.48
C PHE A 418 20.76 22.73 -54.98
N SER A 419 21.92 23.38 -54.95
CA SER A 419 23.24 22.80 -55.17
C SER A 419 23.48 21.61 -54.25
N SER A 420 23.68 20.43 -54.84
CA SER A 420 23.94 19.14 -54.22
C SER A 420 25.40 18.95 -53.77
N ARG A 421 26.09 20.01 -53.31
CA ARG A 421 27.52 19.93 -52.93
C ARG A 421 27.88 20.13 -51.46
N THR A 422 26.91 20.21 -50.54
CA THR A 422 27.19 20.31 -49.09
C THR A 422 26.67 19.13 -48.25
N ALA A 423 25.96 18.17 -48.83
CA ALA A 423 25.37 17.06 -48.08
C ALA A 423 26.35 15.92 -47.72
N VAL A 424 27.52 15.83 -48.37
CA VAL A 424 28.48 14.72 -48.13
C VAL A 424 29.43 15.01 -46.97
N ASN A 425 29.73 16.28 -46.67
CA ASN A 425 30.63 16.62 -45.55
C ASN A 425 29.94 16.71 -44.17
N ASN A 426 28.61 16.79 -44.11
CA ASN A 426 27.88 16.81 -42.83
C ASN A 426 27.56 15.41 -42.27
N ARG A 427 27.54 14.35 -43.10
CA ARG A 427 27.33 12.98 -42.61
C ARG A 427 28.55 12.37 -41.90
N GLN A 428 29.78 12.77 -42.25
CA GLN A 428 30.99 12.31 -41.54
C GLN A 428 31.30 13.11 -40.26
N ARG A 429 30.89 14.38 -40.16
CA ARG A 429 31.06 15.17 -38.91
C ARG A 429 30.07 14.80 -37.80
N VAL A 430 28.87 14.31 -38.13
CA VAL A 430 27.91 13.86 -37.12
C VAL A 430 28.25 12.45 -36.59
N ARG A 431 28.86 11.56 -37.40
CA ARG A 431 29.31 10.24 -36.93
C ARG A 431 30.55 10.26 -36.02
N ARG A 432 31.39 11.29 -36.07
CA ARG A 432 32.57 11.41 -35.17
C ARG A 432 32.28 12.16 -33.85
N ARG A 433 31.13 12.83 -33.71
CA ARG A 433 30.72 13.48 -32.45
C ARG A 433 29.75 12.64 -31.59
N SER A 434 29.10 11.62 -32.14
CA SER A 434 28.19 10.76 -31.35
C SER A 434 28.90 9.66 -30.55
N GLY A 435 30.15 9.31 -30.88
CA GLY A 435 30.90 8.23 -30.20
C GLY A 435 31.54 8.61 -28.85
N ARG A 436 31.56 9.89 -28.47
CA ARG A 436 32.27 10.38 -27.27
C ARG A 436 31.36 10.87 -26.14
N TYR A 437 30.05 10.88 -26.36
CA TYR A 437 29.04 11.19 -25.31
C TYR A 437 28.38 9.95 -24.70
N SER A 438 28.57 8.74 -25.26
CA SER A 438 27.85 7.55 -24.77
C SER A 438 28.50 6.85 -23.58
N ARG A 439 29.83 6.87 -23.43
CA ARG A 439 30.49 6.16 -22.30
C ARG A 439 30.40 6.90 -20.97
N PHE A 440 30.34 8.23 -21.01
CA PHE A 440 30.33 9.06 -19.80
C PHE A 440 28.90 9.38 -19.30
N SER A 441 27.87 9.35 -20.16
CA SER A 441 26.48 9.36 -19.68
C SER A 441 26.11 8.02 -19.04
N LEU A 442 26.68 6.91 -19.53
CA LEU A 442 26.44 5.58 -18.97
C LEU A 442 26.88 5.48 -17.51
N SER A 443 28.09 5.94 -17.15
CA SER A 443 28.57 5.89 -15.75
C SER A 443 27.73 6.77 -14.80
N CYS A 444 27.18 7.87 -15.29
CA CYS A 444 26.30 8.76 -14.51
C CYS A 444 24.90 8.16 -14.34
N ILE A 445 24.36 7.54 -15.39
CA ILE A 445 23.12 6.76 -15.34
C ILE A 445 23.32 5.53 -14.44
N MET A 446 24.49 4.88 -14.46
CA MET A 446 24.80 3.76 -13.58
C MET A 446 25.00 4.20 -12.13
N ALA A 447 25.59 5.36 -11.84
CA ALA A 447 25.71 5.89 -10.48
C ALA A 447 24.36 6.39 -9.93
N TRP A 448 23.53 7.00 -10.77
CA TRP A 448 22.12 7.31 -10.48
C TRP A 448 21.34 6.02 -10.20
N ALA A 449 21.41 5.04 -11.11
CA ALA A 449 20.77 3.74 -10.94
C ALA A 449 21.32 2.97 -9.73
N PHE A 450 22.59 3.17 -9.37
CA PHE A 450 23.21 2.57 -8.20
C PHE A 450 22.70 3.20 -6.91
N LEU A 451 22.69 4.53 -6.76
CA LEU A 451 22.19 5.18 -5.54
C LEU A 451 20.67 5.14 -5.40
N GLU A 452 19.95 5.22 -6.52
CA GLU A 452 18.52 4.96 -6.59
C GLU A 452 18.25 3.52 -6.14
N LYS A 453 18.88 2.48 -6.74
CA LYS A 453 18.72 1.09 -6.27
C LYS A 453 19.13 0.89 -4.80
N TRP A 454 20.36 1.26 -4.44
CA TRP A 454 21.04 0.63 -3.31
C TRP A 454 20.89 1.31 -1.95
N VAL A 455 20.69 2.64 -1.89
CA VAL A 455 20.65 3.34 -0.59
C VAL A 455 19.21 3.64 -0.17
N TRP A 456 18.41 4.09 -1.12
CA TRP A 456 17.06 4.56 -0.85
C TRP A 456 16.04 3.44 -0.95
N LEU A 457 16.07 2.74 -2.08
CA LEU A 457 15.07 1.73 -2.37
C LEU A 457 15.31 0.48 -1.56
N ASP A 458 16.56 0.09 -1.35
CA ASP A 458 16.86 -1.07 -0.52
C ASP A 458 16.64 -0.80 0.97
N PHE A 459 16.98 0.38 1.52
CA PHE A 459 16.65 0.66 2.93
C PHE A 459 15.14 0.69 3.19
N PHE A 460 14.36 1.38 2.35
CA PHE A 460 12.91 1.42 2.51
C PHE A 460 12.26 0.07 2.18
N ALA A 461 12.78 -0.68 1.20
CA ALA A 461 12.31 -2.03 0.93
C ALA A 461 12.62 -2.97 2.10
N ILE A 462 13.85 -2.97 2.63
CA ILE A 462 14.25 -3.75 3.80
C ILE A 462 13.39 -3.36 5.00
N SER A 463 13.24 -2.06 5.29
CA SER A 463 12.39 -1.58 6.39
C SER A 463 10.95 -2.01 6.19
N ARG A 464 10.41 -1.89 4.97
CA ARG A 464 9.06 -2.36 4.63
C ARG A 464 8.89 -3.87 4.83
N HIS A 465 9.89 -4.66 4.44
CA HIS A 465 9.88 -6.13 4.60
C HIS A 465 10.03 -6.53 6.05
N LEU A 466 10.93 -5.88 6.80
CA LEU A 466 11.14 -6.10 8.22
C LEU A 466 9.89 -5.74 9.02
N ILE A 467 9.32 -4.57 8.80
CA ILE A 467 8.07 -4.15 9.44
C ILE A 467 6.94 -5.10 9.08
N GLY A 468 6.81 -5.46 7.79
CA GLY A 468 5.83 -6.45 7.36
C GLY A 468 5.99 -7.77 8.09
N PHE A 469 7.21 -8.31 8.13
CA PHE A 469 7.52 -9.55 8.83
C PHE A 469 7.18 -9.44 10.32
N VAL A 470 7.56 -8.35 10.99
CA VAL A 470 7.27 -8.11 12.41
C VAL A 470 5.76 -8.02 12.65
N SER A 471 5.01 -7.29 11.82
CA SER A 471 3.55 -7.18 11.96
C SER A 471 2.84 -8.51 11.68
N LEU A 472 3.31 -9.30 10.70
CA LEU A 472 2.77 -10.61 10.41
C LEU A 472 3.07 -11.60 11.55
N ALA A 473 4.31 -11.63 12.04
CA ALA A 473 4.71 -12.47 13.16
C ALA A 473 3.94 -12.11 14.43
N ALA A 474 3.81 -10.81 14.75
CA ALA A 474 3.02 -10.34 15.89
C ALA A 474 1.53 -10.69 15.75
N THR A 475 0.98 -10.61 14.54
CA THR A 475 -0.41 -11.05 14.27
C THR A 475 -0.55 -12.55 14.44
N ALA A 476 0.40 -13.34 13.93
CA ALA A 476 0.40 -14.80 14.11
C ALA A 476 0.48 -15.18 15.60
N VAL A 477 1.38 -14.54 16.36
CA VAL A 477 1.47 -14.71 17.82
C VAL A 477 0.15 -14.32 18.47
N THR A 478 -0.44 -13.18 18.10
CA THR A 478 -1.75 -12.76 18.64
C THR A 478 -2.84 -13.79 18.39
N LEU A 479 -2.91 -14.36 17.18
CA LEU A 479 -3.90 -15.39 16.86
C LEU A 479 -3.64 -16.69 17.63
N VAL A 480 -2.37 -17.08 17.79
CA VAL A 480 -1.98 -18.26 18.58
C VAL A 480 -2.31 -18.05 20.06
N THR A 481 -1.93 -16.93 20.66
CA THR A 481 -2.22 -16.63 22.08
C THR A 481 -3.72 -16.49 22.32
N THR A 482 -4.46 -15.91 21.37
CA THR A 482 -5.93 -15.87 21.41
C THR A 482 -6.53 -17.27 21.38
N SER A 483 -6.00 -18.17 20.53
CA SER A 483 -6.46 -19.55 20.43
C SER A 483 -6.13 -20.34 21.70
N ILE A 484 -4.94 -20.15 22.27
CA ILE A 484 -4.55 -20.76 23.55
C ILE A 484 -5.48 -20.27 24.66
N ALA A 485 -5.70 -18.95 24.79
CA ALA A 485 -6.62 -18.39 25.77
C ALA A 485 -8.04 -18.96 25.62
N PHE A 486 -8.53 -19.06 24.38
CA PHE A 486 -9.84 -19.64 24.08
C PHE A 486 -9.97 -21.11 24.48
N VAL A 487 -8.94 -21.92 24.22
CA VAL A 487 -8.93 -23.36 24.54
C VAL A 487 -8.77 -23.60 26.02
N TRP A 488 -7.88 -22.84 26.68
CA TRP A 488 -7.64 -22.93 28.12
C TRP A 488 -8.91 -22.59 28.90
N ASP A 489 -9.67 -21.62 28.40
CA ASP A 489 -10.84 -21.08 29.07
C ASP A 489 -12.16 -21.56 28.44
N ILE A 490 -12.19 -22.81 27.97
CA ILE A 490 -13.40 -23.40 27.39
C ILE A 490 -14.44 -23.76 28.46
N GLU A 491 -13.99 -23.99 29.70
CA GLU A 491 -14.83 -24.42 30.81
C GLU A 491 -15.32 -23.26 31.71
N SER A 492 -14.74 -22.06 31.58
CA SER A 492 -15.14 -20.93 32.41
C SER A 492 -16.49 -20.33 31.98
N PRO A 493 -17.25 -19.76 32.93
CA PRO A 493 -18.46 -19.01 32.61
C PRO A 493 -18.11 -17.71 31.86
N ARG A 494 -18.07 -17.78 30.52
CA ARG A 494 -17.82 -16.64 29.61
C ARG A 494 -18.83 -15.51 29.71
N PHE A 495 -20.02 -15.84 30.21
CA PHE A 495 -21.05 -14.89 30.57
C PHE A 495 -21.39 -15.13 32.04
N ARG A 496 -21.38 -14.07 32.86
CA ARG A 496 -22.08 -14.15 34.15
C ARG A 496 -23.55 -14.42 33.83
N THR A 497 -23.98 -15.65 34.02
CA THR A 497 -25.40 -16.04 34.05
C THR A 497 -26.11 -15.53 35.29
N ASN A 498 -25.46 -14.71 36.13
CA ASN A 498 -26.13 -13.86 37.11
C ASN A 498 -26.91 -12.76 36.40
N ILE A 499 -27.95 -13.18 35.66
CA ILE A 499 -29.29 -12.64 35.79
C ILE A 499 -29.73 -12.98 37.23
N SER A 500 -29.06 -12.43 38.25
CA SER A 500 -29.81 -12.09 39.44
C SER A 500 -30.65 -10.92 38.98
N CYS A 501 -31.88 -11.23 38.55
CA CYS A 501 -32.95 -10.26 38.58
C CYS A 501 -32.78 -9.47 39.87
N TYR A 502 -32.70 -8.15 39.74
CA TYR A 502 -32.86 -7.22 40.85
C TYR A 502 -33.92 -7.77 41.81
N ASP A 503 -33.52 -8.06 43.04
CA ASP A 503 -34.40 -7.85 44.20
C ASP A 503 -34.50 -6.35 44.47
#